data_AF-A0AAQ2GDI4-F1
#
_entry.id   AF-A0AAQ2GDI4-F1
#
_cell.length_a   1.000
_cell.length_b   1.000
_cell.length_c   1.000
_cell.angle_alpha   90.00
_cell.angle_beta   90.00
_cell.angle_gamma   90.00
#
_symmetry.space_group_name_H-M   'P 1'
#
loop_
_entity.id
_entity.type
_entity.pdbx_description
1 polymer ?
#
loop_
_entity_poly.entity_id
_entity_poly.type
_entity_poly.pdbx_seq_one_letter_code
_entity_poly.pdbx_strand_id
1 'polypeptide(L)'
;MILRFALLTPLLLVILSDVASAKTITVSIAVMTNGKPPVGVPAHIYRKTASTSEELITDTDDEGKVAIPETVCSADVQYRVEALLPIRFPQGRLRWESCRITGQIVFLLTPSGISKNTERFLSGQIPDGWVVPQGYEPVFVELREAVASEQWGAAAKLSSQLANQYRSAGRKDEANTFAEIALAGTVSYATSQLPDSDAIDTFLKPKNPDATFDSEIRLSPFAKKAVAEFQKSRGLPTDGIVGWQTMGRLPGGAGYTLPDVAVVPFENLVVKPNT
;
A
#
# COMPACT_ATOMS: atom_id res chain seq x y z
N MET A 1 23.17 71.87 53.48
CA MET A 1 22.76 71.58 52.09
C MET A 1 22.17 70.18 52.08
N ILE A 2 20.83 70.09 52.09
CA ILE A 2 20.06 68.86 52.33
C ILE A 2 19.70 68.26 50.97
N LEU A 3 20.20 67.06 50.65
CA LEU A 3 19.86 66.32 49.44
C LEU A 3 18.95 65.15 49.82
N ARG A 4 17.65 65.25 49.51
CA ARG A 4 16.67 64.15 49.64
C ARG A 4 16.66 63.35 48.33
N PHE A 5 17.09 62.10 48.38
CA PHE A 5 16.90 61.13 47.30
C PHE A 5 15.53 60.46 47.45
N ALA A 6 14.67 60.63 46.44
CA ALA A 6 13.40 59.93 46.33
C ALA A 6 13.64 58.57 45.66
N LEU A 7 13.38 57.48 46.39
CA LEU A 7 13.35 56.11 45.86
C LEU A 7 12.01 55.88 45.14
N LEU A 8 12.05 55.77 43.82
CA LEU A 8 10.94 55.25 43.01
C LEU A 8 11.04 53.72 42.94
N THR A 9 10.07 53.02 43.52
CA THR A 9 9.89 51.57 43.40
C THR A 9 9.20 51.26 42.05
N PRO A 10 9.74 50.37 41.19
CA PRO A 10 9.06 49.97 39.98
C PRO A 10 7.91 49.02 40.33
N LEU A 11 6.69 49.41 39.94
CA LEU A 11 5.49 48.59 40.03
C LEU A 11 5.58 47.49 38.96
N LEU A 12 5.91 46.26 39.37
CA LEU A 12 5.95 45.09 38.50
C LEU A 12 4.51 44.63 38.22
N LEU A 13 3.94 45.05 37.09
CA LEU A 13 2.61 44.63 36.66
C LEU A 13 2.70 43.19 36.11
N VAL A 14 2.38 42.20 36.96
CA VAL A 14 2.23 40.81 36.53
C VAL A 14 0.90 40.68 35.80
N ILE A 15 0.94 40.74 34.47
CA ILE A 15 -0.22 40.42 33.62
C ILE A 15 -0.35 38.88 33.63
N LEU A 16 -1.20 38.37 34.51
CA LEU A 16 -1.72 37.01 34.42
C LEU A 16 -2.69 36.99 33.23
N SER A 17 -2.16 36.68 32.05
CA SER A 17 -2.98 36.36 30.89
C SER A 17 -3.70 35.05 31.18
N ASP A 18 -5.01 35.11 31.46
CA ASP A 18 -5.89 33.94 31.42
C ASP A 18 -5.76 33.31 30.03
N VAL A 19 -4.94 32.26 29.91
CA VAL A 19 -4.90 31.44 28.71
C VAL A 19 -6.19 30.63 28.73
N ALA A 20 -7.26 31.21 28.18
CA ALA A 20 -8.52 30.51 27.98
C ALA A 20 -8.22 29.18 27.28
N SER A 21 -8.48 28.08 27.99
CA SER A 21 -8.28 26.72 27.47
C SER A 21 -9.00 26.60 26.15
N ALA A 22 -8.25 26.58 25.04
CA ALA A 22 -8.81 26.49 23.71
C ALA A 22 -9.70 25.25 23.64
N LYS A 23 -10.99 25.44 23.29
CA LYS A 23 -11.96 24.35 23.22
C LYS A 23 -11.51 23.37 22.13
N THR A 24 -11.14 22.16 22.53
CA THR A 24 -10.78 21.09 21.61
C THR A 24 -12.03 20.52 20.96
N ILE A 25 -11.95 20.24 19.66
CA ILE A 25 -12.98 19.60 18.84
C ILE A 25 -12.45 18.22 18.45
N THR A 26 -13.31 17.21 18.42
CA THR A 26 -12.93 15.87 17.96
C THR A 26 -13.35 15.66 16.51
N VAL A 27 -12.38 15.41 15.63
CA VAL A 27 -12.61 15.03 14.24
C VAL A 27 -12.65 13.52 14.13
N SER A 28 -13.75 12.96 13.65
CA SER A 28 -13.89 11.51 13.44
C SER A 28 -13.60 11.17 11.98
N ILE A 29 -12.70 10.22 11.75
CA ILE A 29 -12.37 9.71 10.42
C ILE A 29 -12.70 8.22 10.37
N ALA A 30 -13.28 7.78 9.26
CA ALA A 30 -13.37 6.37 8.90
C ALA A 30 -12.77 6.12 7.53
N VAL A 31 -12.06 5.00 7.42
CA VAL A 31 -11.48 4.48 6.20
C VAL A 31 -12.12 3.14 5.94
N MET A 32 -12.91 3.06 4.87
CA MET A 32 -13.76 1.92 4.58
C MET A 32 -13.59 1.44 3.15
N THR A 33 -13.87 0.16 2.91
CA THR A 33 -13.99 -0.36 1.55
C THR A 33 -15.25 0.19 0.86
N ASN A 34 -15.23 0.29 -0.47
CA ASN A 34 -16.42 0.58 -1.28
C ASN A 34 -17.38 -0.62 -1.45
N GLY A 35 -17.14 -1.72 -0.74
CA GLY A 35 -17.93 -2.95 -0.80
C GLY A 35 -19.27 -2.86 -0.06
N LYS A 36 -20.06 -3.94 -0.16
CA LYS A 36 -21.34 -4.10 0.56
C LYS A 36 -21.33 -5.42 1.35
N PRO A 37 -21.22 -5.39 2.69
CA PRO A 37 -21.09 -4.21 3.54
C PRO A 37 -19.70 -3.54 3.44
N PRO A 38 -19.59 -2.24 3.76
CA PRO A 38 -18.29 -1.59 3.89
C PRO A 38 -17.52 -2.19 5.06
N VAL A 39 -16.22 -2.44 4.87
CA VAL A 39 -15.32 -3.02 5.86
C VAL A 39 -14.27 -1.98 6.24
N GLY A 40 -13.93 -1.89 7.53
CA GLY A 40 -12.86 -1.03 8.03
C GLY A 40 -11.49 -1.38 7.44
N VAL A 41 -10.69 -0.36 7.13
CA VAL A 41 -9.34 -0.52 6.58
C VAL A 41 -8.32 0.21 7.46
N PRO A 42 -7.36 -0.51 8.07
CA PRO A 42 -6.24 0.10 8.76
C PRO A 42 -5.46 1.05 7.84
N ALA A 43 -5.24 2.30 8.28
CA ALA A 43 -4.65 3.34 7.45
C ALA A 43 -3.85 4.36 8.26
N HIS A 44 -2.76 4.84 7.66
CA HIS A 44 -2.08 6.07 8.04
C HIS A 44 -2.96 7.28 7.76
N ILE A 45 -3.05 8.19 8.71
CA ILE A 45 -3.74 9.47 8.58
C ILE A 45 -2.72 10.60 8.52
N TYR A 46 -2.79 11.35 7.43
CA TYR A 46 -1.96 12.51 7.20
C TYR A 46 -2.79 13.78 7.35
N ARG A 47 -2.17 14.81 7.93
CA ARG A 47 -2.76 16.13 8.13
C ARG A 47 -1.88 17.21 7.49
N LYS A 48 -2.50 18.28 7.01
CA LYS A 48 -1.82 19.53 6.69
C LYS A 48 -2.73 20.73 6.92
N THR A 49 -2.16 21.93 6.90
CA THR A 49 -2.90 23.19 6.79
C THR A 49 -2.53 23.92 5.49
N ALA A 50 -3.08 25.11 5.26
CA ALA A 50 -2.61 26.00 4.19
C ALA A 50 -1.15 26.46 4.36
N SER A 51 -0.61 26.41 5.59
CA SER A 51 0.73 26.91 5.93
C SER A 51 1.72 25.82 6.35
N THR A 52 1.27 24.59 6.59
CA THR A 52 2.14 23.47 6.98
C THR A 52 2.27 22.45 5.86
N SER A 53 3.41 21.75 5.86
CA SER A 53 3.55 20.55 5.05
C SER A 53 2.64 19.43 5.57
N GLU A 54 2.52 18.38 4.76
CA GLU A 54 1.94 17.12 5.16
C GLU A 54 2.73 16.49 6.31
N GLU A 55 2.01 15.96 7.30
CA GLU A 55 2.54 15.23 8.44
C GLU A 55 1.69 13.99 8.74
N LEU A 56 2.33 12.86 9.04
CA LEU A 56 1.66 11.67 9.58
C LEU A 56 1.29 11.95 11.03
N ILE A 57 0.00 11.90 11.36
CA ILE A 57 -0.47 12.24 12.71
C ILE A 57 -0.88 11.04 13.56
N THR A 58 -1.43 9.99 12.95
CA THR A 58 -1.90 8.78 13.64
C THR A 58 -2.27 7.71 12.62
N ASP A 59 -2.49 6.50 13.11
CA ASP A 59 -3.12 5.42 12.37
C ASP A 59 -4.58 5.24 12.81
N THR A 60 -5.38 4.60 11.97
CA THR A 60 -6.68 4.08 12.36
C THR A 60 -6.54 2.77 13.14
N ASP A 61 -7.57 2.42 13.90
CA ASP A 61 -7.72 1.08 14.46
C ASP A 61 -7.99 0.01 13.39
N ASP A 62 -8.16 -1.24 13.84
CA ASP A 62 -8.47 -2.40 13.00
C ASP A 62 -9.85 -2.30 12.31
N GLU A 63 -10.73 -1.44 12.81
CA GLU A 63 -12.03 -1.12 12.20
C GLU A 63 -11.93 0.07 11.21
N GLY A 64 -10.73 0.57 10.94
CA GLY A 64 -10.50 1.70 10.05
C GLY A 64 -10.99 3.04 10.60
N LYS A 65 -11.13 3.19 11.92
CA LYS A 65 -11.62 4.41 12.56
C LYS A 65 -10.52 5.12 13.35
N VAL A 66 -10.63 6.44 13.44
CA VAL A 66 -9.83 7.24 14.39
C VAL A 66 -10.57 8.51 14.81
N ALA A 67 -10.25 8.99 16.00
CA ALA A 67 -10.70 10.28 16.53
C ALA A 67 -9.49 11.18 16.81
N ILE A 68 -9.45 12.35 16.15
CA ILE A 68 -8.32 13.28 16.21
C ILE A 68 -8.74 14.56 16.95
N PRO A 69 -8.06 14.94 18.05
CA PRO A 69 -8.31 16.21 18.70
C PRO A 69 -7.74 17.37 17.88
N GLU A 70 -8.58 18.35 17.56
CA GLU A 70 -8.23 19.57 16.84
C GLU A 70 -8.54 20.81 17.66
N THR A 71 -7.66 21.81 17.61
CA THR A 71 -7.93 23.13 18.21
C THR A 71 -8.72 24.03 17.27
N VAL A 72 -8.59 23.82 15.96
CA VAL A 72 -9.30 24.56 14.90
C VAL A 72 -9.68 23.58 13.79
N CYS A 73 -10.94 23.57 13.40
CA CYS A 73 -11.43 22.80 12.26
C CYS A 73 -11.97 23.75 11.20
N SER A 74 -11.19 23.98 10.15
CA SER A 74 -11.54 24.86 9.04
C SER A 74 -11.30 24.17 7.69
N ALA A 75 -11.68 24.82 6.59
CA ALA A 75 -11.42 24.33 5.25
C ALA A 75 -9.91 24.15 4.96
N ASP A 76 -9.06 24.91 5.67
CA ASP A 76 -7.60 24.89 5.52
C ASP A 76 -6.97 23.67 6.17
N VAL A 77 -7.58 23.12 7.22
CA VAL A 77 -7.13 21.88 7.85
C VAL A 77 -7.64 20.73 7.00
N GLN A 78 -6.72 19.96 6.42
CA GLN A 78 -7.06 18.88 5.51
C GLN A 78 -6.46 17.56 5.97
N TYR A 79 -7.17 16.47 5.66
CA TYR A 79 -6.73 15.10 5.90
C TYR A 79 -6.65 14.32 4.61
N ARG A 80 -5.67 13.42 4.51
CA ARG A 80 -5.72 12.29 3.56
C ARG A 80 -5.40 11.02 4.30
N VAL A 81 -5.74 9.90 3.68
CA VAL A 81 -5.47 8.58 4.25
C VAL A 81 -4.66 7.75 3.29
N GLU A 82 -3.94 6.79 3.84
CA GLU A 82 -3.19 5.79 3.10
C GLU A 82 -3.33 4.46 3.83
N ALA A 83 -4.00 3.48 3.23
CA ALA A 83 -4.09 2.15 3.84
C ALA A 83 -2.71 1.58 4.17
N LEU A 84 -2.64 0.90 5.32
CA LEU A 84 -1.51 0.09 5.76
C LEU A 84 -1.36 -1.19 4.93
N LEU A 85 -2.34 -1.49 4.06
CA LEU A 85 -2.27 -2.65 3.20
C LEU A 85 -1.15 -2.50 2.15
N PRO A 86 -0.42 -3.59 1.85
CA PRO A 86 0.88 -3.44 1.20
C PRO A 86 0.79 -3.39 -0.33
N ILE A 87 -0.34 -3.82 -0.91
CA ILE A 87 -0.60 -3.76 -2.34
C ILE A 87 -1.62 -2.68 -2.65
N ARG A 88 -1.13 -1.66 -3.35
CA ARG A 88 -1.71 -0.89 -4.46
C ARG A 88 -3.08 -0.23 -4.34
N PHE A 89 -3.08 1.09 -4.45
CA PHE A 89 -4.24 1.91 -4.76
C PHE A 89 -4.34 2.12 -6.28
N PRO A 90 -5.52 1.95 -6.92
CA PRO A 90 -5.74 2.55 -8.23
C PRO A 90 -5.54 4.07 -8.10
N GLN A 91 -5.16 4.75 -9.19
CA GLN A 91 -5.19 6.21 -9.26
C GLN A 91 -6.64 6.71 -9.11
N GLY A 92 -7.11 6.72 -7.86
CA GLY A 92 -8.41 7.14 -7.41
C GLY A 92 -8.21 8.05 -6.22
N ARG A 93 -7.51 9.16 -6.47
CA ARG A 93 -7.30 10.33 -5.60
C ARG A 93 -6.98 9.98 -4.14
N LEU A 94 -5.68 10.07 -3.80
CA LEU A 94 -5.26 10.61 -2.50
C LEU A 94 -5.86 12.02 -2.37
N ARG A 95 -7.15 12.09 -2.06
CA ARG A 95 -7.91 13.33 -1.97
C ARG A 95 -7.73 13.86 -0.57
N TRP A 96 -7.44 15.15 -0.51
CA TRP A 96 -7.48 15.89 0.72
C TRP A 96 -8.94 16.23 1.02
N GLU A 97 -9.42 15.80 2.18
CA GLU A 97 -10.72 16.18 2.71
C GLU A 97 -10.53 17.28 3.75
N SER A 98 -11.23 18.39 3.58
CA SER A 98 -11.25 19.45 4.58
C SER A 98 -11.91 18.98 5.87
N CYS A 99 -11.41 19.48 6.99
CA CYS A 99 -11.92 19.23 8.33
C CYS A 99 -13.42 19.59 8.42
N ARG A 100 -14.19 18.76 9.13
CA ARG A 100 -15.61 18.99 9.41
C ARG A 100 -15.88 18.79 10.89
N ILE A 101 -16.59 19.74 11.51
CA ILE A 101 -16.96 19.70 12.93
C ILE A 101 -18.11 18.72 13.17
N THR A 102 -18.93 18.47 12.14
CA THR A 102 -20.09 17.57 12.22
C THR A 102 -19.94 16.40 11.25
N GLY A 103 -20.27 15.21 11.76
CA GLY A 103 -20.20 13.95 11.01
C GLY A 103 -18.80 13.36 10.95
N GLN A 104 -18.72 12.19 10.30
CA GLN A 104 -17.48 11.47 10.08
C GLN A 104 -16.94 11.79 8.68
N ILE A 105 -15.63 12.07 8.57
CA ILE A 105 -14.96 12.13 7.28
C ILE A 105 -14.74 10.68 6.82
N VAL A 106 -15.44 10.27 5.78
CA VAL A 106 -15.35 8.90 5.25
C VAL A 106 -14.48 8.87 4.01
N PHE A 107 -13.37 8.16 4.10
CA PHE A 107 -12.53 7.80 2.97
C PHE A 107 -12.93 6.41 2.48
N LEU A 108 -13.50 6.36 1.28
CA LEU A 108 -13.80 5.10 0.61
C LEU A 108 -12.57 4.67 -0.18
N LEU A 109 -11.94 3.61 0.29
CA LEU A 109 -10.89 2.92 -0.42
C LEU A 109 -11.50 1.81 -1.25
N THR A 110 -10.97 1.58 -2.43
CA THR A 110 -11.24 0.32 -3.12
C THR A 110 -10.26 -0.68 -2.53
N PRO A 111 -10.73 -1.73 -1.81
CA PRO A 111 -9.83 -2.70 -1.23
C PRO A 111 -8.98 -3.33 -2.33
N SER A 112 -7.71 -3.43 -2.03
CA SER A 112 -6.71 -4.10 -2.83
C SER A 112 -6.25 -5.34 -2.07
N GLY A 113 -7.15 -6.33 -2.03
CA GLY A 113 -6.71 -7.71 -1.88
C GLY A 113 -6.12 -8.20 -3.20
N ILE A 114 -5.60 -9.42 -3.21
CA ILE A 114 -5.35 -10.10 -4.47
C ILE A 114 -6.61 -10.09 -5.33
N SER A 115 -6.49 -9.76 -6.61
CA SER A 115 -7.65 -9.76 -7.51
C SER A 115 -8.31 -11.13 -7.56
N LYS A 116 -9.61 -11.19 -7.88
CA LYS A 116 -10.33 -12.45 -8.09
C LYS A 116 -9.63 -13.37 -9.11
N ASN A 117 -8.97 -12.77 -10.09
CA ASN A 117 -8.17 -13.51 -11.08
C ASN A 117 -6.93 -14.12 -10.43
N THR A 118 -6.22 -13.37 -9.59
CA THR A 118 -5.09 -13.89 -8.78
C THR A 118 -5.53 -15.02 -7.86
N GLU A 119 -6.63 -14.86 -7.13
CA GLU A 119 -7.16 -15.90 -6.23
C GLU A 119 -7.53 -17.17 -7.00
N ARG A 120 -8.31 -17.04 -8.09
CA ARG A 120 -8.66 -18.16 -8.97
C ARG A 120 -7.38 -18.84 -9.47
N PHE A 121 -6.43 -18.07 -9.99
CA PHE A 121 -5.16 -18.58 -10.50
C PHE A 121 -4.40 -19.39 -9.44
N LEU A 122 -4.23 -18.83 -8.23
CA LEU A 122 -3.51 -19.48 -7.14
C LEU A 122 -4.25 -20.71 -6.60
N SER A 123 -5.58 -20.76 -6.70
CA SER A 123 -6.39 -21.94 -6.38
C SER A 123 -6.30 -23.07 -7.42
N GLY A 124 -5.55 -22.87 -8.50
CA GLY A 124 -5.39 -23.83 -9.60
C GLY A 124 -6.40 -23.67 -10.73
N GLN A 125 -7.27 -22.66 -10.68
CA GLN A 125 -8.26 -22.37 -11.71
C GLN A 125 -7.74 -21.27 -12.65
N ILE A 126 -7.82 -21.48 -13.96
CA ILE A 126 -7.52 -20.43 -14.94
C ILE A 126 -8.75 -19.51 -15.05
N PRO A 127 -8.64 -18.19 -14.85
CA PRO A 127 -9.76 -17.27 -15.02
C PRO A 127 -10.35 -17.30 -16.44
N ASP A 128 -11.66 -17.05 -16.54
CA ASP A 128 -12.40 -17.11 -17.80
C ASP A 128 -11.80 -16.13 -18.84
N GLY A 129 -11.62 -16.59 -20.07
CA GLY A 129 -11.08 -15.78 -21.18
C GLY A 129 -9.55 -15.65 -21.23
N TRP A 130 -8.83 -16.16 -20.23
CA TRP A 130 -7.38 -16.21 -20.27
C TRP A 130 -6.88 -17.17 -21.34
N VAL A 131 -5.83 -16.74 -22.06
CA VAL A 131 -5.09 -17.62 -22.97
C VAL A 131 -3.90 -18.18 -22.22
N VAL A 132 -3.81 -19.50 -22.22
CA VAL A 132 -2.65 -20.24 -21.73
C VAL A 132 -1.86 -20.66 -22.96
N PRO A 133 -0.66 -20.10 -23.20
CA PRO A 133 0.17 -20.53 -24.31
C PRO A 133 0.59 -21.99 -24.15
N GLN A 134 0.82 -22.69 -25.26
CA GLN A 134 1.23 -24.09 -25.21
C GLN A 134 2.50 -24.27 -24.38
N GLY A 135 2.46 -25.16 -23.39
CA GLY A 135 3.60 -25.49 -22.54
C GLY A 135 3.76 -24.59 -21.31
N TYR A 136 2.83 -23.65 -21.07
CA TYR A 136 2.84 -22.81 -19.87
C TYR A 136 2.18 -23.49 -18.66
N GLU A 137 1.47 -24.60 -18.84
CA GLU A 137 0.83 -25.32 -17.74
C GLU A 137 1.83 -25.74 -16.64
N PRO A 138 3.01 -26.33 -16.95
CA PRO A 138 4.04 -26.61 -15.95
C PRO A 138 4.54 -25.34 -15.25
N VAL A 139 4.67 -24.23 -15.98
CA VAL A 139 5.10 -22.94 -15.44
C VAL A 139 4.09 -22.42 -14.41
N PHE A 140 2.79 -22.59 -14.67
CA PHE A 140 1.75 -22.19 -13.73
C PHE A 140 1.68 -23.07 -12.49
N VAL A 141 1.92 -24.37 -12.64
CA VAL A 141 2.05 -25.30 -11.51
C VAL A 141 3.23 -24.87 -10.64
N GLU A 142 4.39 -24.66 -11.24
CA GLU A 142 5.60 -24.23 -10.54
C GLU A 142 5.41 -22.91 -9.80
N LEU A 143 4.73 -21.93 -10.42
CA LEU A 143 4.40 -20.67 -9.75
C LEU A 143 3.55 -20.89 -8.49
N ARG A 144 2.49 -21.71 -8.60
CA ARG A 144 1.64 -22.01 -7.45
C ARG A 144 2.40 -22.73 -6.34
N GLU A 145 3.24 -23.71 -6.69
CA GLU A 145 4.07 -24.43 -5.74
C GLU A 145 5.07 -23.51 -5.04
N ALA A 146 5.68 -22.57 -5.78
CA ALA A 146 6.57 -21.56 -5.22
C ALA A 146 5.84 -20.65 -4.23
N VAL A 147 4.61 -20.22 -4.52
CA VAL A 147 3.78 -19.44 -3.59
C VAL A 147 3.40 -20.27 -2.36
N ALA A 148 2.93 -21.51 -2.55
CA ALA A 148 2.51 -22.39 -1.47
C ALA A 148 3.67 -22.79 -0.53
N SER A 149 4.89 -22.84 -1.07
CA SER A 149 6.12 -23.19 -0.33
C SER A 149 6.92 -21.97 0.14
N GLU A 150 6.30 -20.78 0.09
CA GLU A 150 6.90 -19.50 0.50
C GLU A 150 8.26 -19.19 -0.16
N GLN A 151 8.48 -19.71 -1.37
CA GLN A 151 9.63 -19.41 -2.21
C GLN A 151 9.40 -18.06 -2.93
N TRP A 152 9.26 -17.00 -2.14
CA TRP A 152 8.82 -15.68 -2.61
C TRP A 152 9.67 -15.10 -3.74
N GLY A 153 10.97 -15.41 -3.78
CA GLY A 153 11.87 -15.00 -4.84
C GLY A 153 11.65 -15.72 -6.15
N ALA A 154 11.39 -17.04 -6.10
CA ALA A 154 11.02 -17.82 -7.29
C ALA A 154 9.66 -17.35 -7.82
N ALA A 155 8.65 -17.26 -6.94
CA ALA A 155 7.33 -16.77 -7.28
C ALA A 155 7.36 -15.35 -7.88
N ALA A 156 8.15 -14.44 -7.29
CA ALA A 156 8.22 -13.06 -7.76
C ALA A 156 8.93 -12.93 -9.11
N LYS A 157 10.06 -13.62 -9.32
CA LYS A 157 10.75 -13.63 -10.60
C LYS A 157 9.89 -14.24 -11.70
N LEU A 158 9.27 -15.39 -11.43
CA LEU A 158 8.44 -16.07 -12.42
C LEU A 158 7.22 -15.24 -12.78
N SER A 159 6.53 -14.69 -11.78
CA SER A 159 5.38 -13.82 -12.02
C SER A 159 5.77 -12.52 -12.73
N SER A 160 6.93 -11.93 -12.40
CA SER A 160 7.42 -10.75 -13.12
C SER A 160 7.68 -11.05 -14.60
N GLN A 161 8.20 -12.24 -14.90
CA GLN A 161 8.43 -12.68 -16.28
C GLN A 161 7.12 -12.88 -17.03
N LEU A 162 6.17 -13.63 -16.44
CA LEU A 162 4.83 -13.84 -17.00
C LEU A 162 4.12 -12.50 -17.24
N ALA A 163 4.20 -11.57 -16.29
CA ALA A 163 3.62 -10.25 -16.43
C ALA A 163 4.17 -9.48 -17.64
N ASN A 164 5.48 -9.57 -17.90
CA ASN A 164 6.10 -8.92 -19.05
C ASN A 164 5.66 -9.56 -20.38
N GLN A 165 5.59 -10.89 -20.42
CA GLN A 165 5.16 -11.63 -21.60
C GLN A 165 3.69 -11.37 -21.97
N TYR A 166 2.78 -11.45 -21.00
CA TYR A 166 1.38 -11.12 -21.24
C TYR A 166 1.21 -9.64 -21.64
N ARG A 167 2.01 -8.73 -21.07
CA ARG A 167 1.97 -7.32 -21.43
C ARG A 167 2.42 -7.08 -22.87
N SER A 168 3.46 -7.75 -23.35
CA SER A 168 3.91 -7.63 -24.76
C SER A 168 2.86 -8.15 -25.73
N ALA A 169 2.11 -9.19 -25.33
CA ALA A 169 0.98 -9.73 -26.08
C ALA A 169 -0.31 -8.89 -26.01
N GLY A 170 -0.30 -7.73 -25.34
CA GLY A 170 -1.49 -6.86 -25.18
C GLY A 170 -2.53 -7.39 -24.19
N ARG A 171 -2.18 -8.41 -23.40
CA ARG A 171 -3.05 -9.11 -22.44
C ARG A 171 -2.93 -8.49 -21.05
N LYS A 172 -3.59 -7.34 -20.88
CA LYS A 172 -3.39 -6.48 -19.69
C LYS A 172 -3.86 -7.14 -18.39
N ASP A 173 -4.97 -7.86 -18.40
CA ASP A 173 -5.57 -8.43 -17.17
C ASP A 173 -4.72 -9.57 -16.61
N GLU A 174 -4.22 -10.43 -17.49
CA GLU A 174 -3.26 -11.48 -17.14
C GLU A 174 -1.95 -10.88 -16.66
N ALA A 175 -1.41 -9.90 -17.40
CA ALA A 175 -0.18 -9.22 -17.02
C ALA A 175 -0.28 -8.56 -15.63
N ASN A 176 -1.43 -7.97 -15.34
CA ASN A 176 -1.73 -7.33 -14.07
C ASN A 176 -1.81 -8.35 -12.92
N THR A 177 -2.42 -9.51 -13.17
CA THR A 177 -2.49 -10.60 -12.19
C THR A 177 -1.11 -11.10 -11.81
N PHE A 178 -0.23 -11.37 -12.78
CA PHE A 178 1.12 -11.81 -12.47
C PHE A 178 1.97 -10.70 -11.85
N ALA A 179 1.78 -9.43 -12.25
CA ALA A 179 2.44 -8.31 -11.58
C ALA A 179 2.01 -8.17 -10.12
N GLU A 180 0.74 -8.44 -9.82
CA GLU A 180 0.20 -8.46 -8.46
C GLU A 180 0.87 -9.57 -7.62
N ILE A 181 0.93 -10.81 -8.12
CA ILE A 181 1.60 -11.93 -7.43
C ILE A 181 3.08 -11.60 -7.15
N ALA A 182 3.78 -10.98 -8.10
CA ALA A 182 5.18 -10.65 -7.94
C ALA A 182 5.45 -9.69 -6.78
N LEU A 183 4.58 -8.69 -6.65
CA LEU A 183 4.72 -7.66 -5.62
C LEU A 183 4.18 -8.11 -4.28
N ALA A 184 3.15 -8.93 -4.31
CA ALA A 184 2.51 -9.54 -3.15
C ALA A 184 3.55 -10.27 -2.33
N GLY A 185 4.16 -11.29 -2.93
CA GLY A 185 5.18 -12.09 -2.28
C GLY A 185 6.37 -11.25 -1.81
N THR A 186 6.80 -10.29 -2.64
CA THR A 186 7.94 -9.43 -2.27
C THR A 186 7.65 -8.56 -1.05
N VAL A 187 6.50 -7.90 -1.02
CA VAL A 187 6.15 -6.97 0.07
C VAL A 187 5.76 -7.71 1.33
N SER A 188 5.03 -8.83 1.22
CA SER A 188 4.73 -9.67 2.38
C SER A 188 6.00 -10.11 3.08
N TYR A 189 6.97 -10.60 2.32
CA TYR A 189 8.25 -10.99 2.89
C TYR A 189 9.04 -9.78 3.39
N ALA A 190 9.14 -8.69 2.63
CA ALA A 190 9.90 -7.51 3.07
C ALA A 190 9.37 -6.94 4.39
N THR A 191 8.04 -6.83 4.52
CA THR A 191 7.41 -6.39 5.76
C THR A 191 7.74 -7.34 6.91
N SER A 192 7.89 -8.66 6.67
CA SER A 192 8.08 -9.67 7.74
C SER A 192 9.46 -9.67 8.34
N GLN A 193 10.36 -8.93 7.71
CA GLN A 193 11.69 -8.70 8.23
C GLN A 193 11.75 -7.42 9.07
N LEU A 194 10.65 -6.66 9.21
CA LEU A 194 10.62 -5.47 10.05
C LEU A 194 10.36 -5.86 11.52
N PRO A 195 11.05 -5.21 12.48
CA PRO A 195 10.99 -5.59 13.90
C PRO A 195 9.62 -5.38 14.57
N ASP A 196 8.73 -4.55 14.00
CA ASP A 196 7.39 -4.22 14.54
C ASP A 196 6.25 -4.65 13.58
N SER A 197 6.42 -5.75 12.83
CA SER A 197 5.43 -6.16 11.83
C SER A 197 4.41 -7.18 12.35
N ASP A 198 3.53 -6.79 13.27
CA ASP A 198 2.48 -7.68 13.79
C ASP A 198 1.39 -8.07 12.74
N ALA A 199 1.48 -7.62 11.48
CA ALA A 199 0.36 -7.60 10.54
C ALA A 199 0.60 -8.29 9.17
N ILE A 200 1.26 -9.45 9.12
CA ILE A 200 1.65 -10.05 7.81
C ILE A 200 0.89 -11.31 7.43
N ASP A 201 0.23 -11.94 8.40
CA ASP A 201 -0.47 -13.21 8.19
C ASP A 201 -1.74 -13.09 7.32
N THR A 202 -2.05 -11.90 6.80
CA THR A 202 -3.32 -11.55 6.15
C THR A 202 -3.19 -11.30 4.65
N PHE A 203 -1.98 -11.33 4.08
CA PHE A 203 -1.80 -10.86 2.70
C PHE A 203 -2.49 -11.76 1.63
N LEU A 204 -2.49 -13.08 1.83
CA LEU A 204 -3.13 -14.03 0.90
C LEU A 204 -4.60 -14.35 1.22
N LYS A 205 -5.17 -13.75 2.28
CA LYS A 205 -6.59 -13.95 2.63
C LYS A 205 -7.40 -12.78 2.06
N PRO A 206 -8.28 -13.01 1.06
CA PRO A 206 -9.06 -11.93 0.47
C PRO A 206 -10.00 -11.31 1.52
N LYS A 207 -9.94 -9.98 1.70
CA LYS A 207 -10.97 -9.23 2.43
C LYS A 207 -12.06 -8.64 1.52
N ASN A 208 -11.91 -8.67 0.19
CA ASN A 208 -12.98 -8.33 -0.76
C ASN A 208 -12.79 -8.99 -2.15
N PRO A 209 -13.54 -10.04 -2.48
CA PRO A 209 -13.41 -10.80 -3.74
C PRO A 209 -14.05 -10.15 -4.98
N ASP A 210 -14.75 -9.01 -4.84
CA ASP A 210 -15.56 -8.42 -5.91
C ASP A 210 -14.93 -7.20 -6.62
N ALA A 211 -13.68 -6.86 -6.32
CA ALA A 211 -13.00 -5.73 -6.94
C ALA A 211 -12.57 -6.04 -8.40
N THR A 212 -13.07 -5.28 -9.37
CA THR A 212 -12.59 -5.25 -10.76
C THR A 212 -11.49 -4.20 -10.93
N PHE A 213 -10.46 -4.51 -11.73
CA PHE A 213 -9.22 -3.73 -11.83
C PHE A 213 -8.99 -3.16 -13.23
N ASP A 214 -8.66 -1.87 -13.32
CA ASP A 214 -8.31 -1.18 -14.57
C ASP A 214 -7.21 -0.11 -14.37
N SER A 215 -6.02 -0.49 -13.88
CA SER A 215 -4.83 0.40 -13.90
C SER A 215 -3.51 -0.28 -13.55
N GLU A 216 -2.41 0.44 -13.81
CA GLU A 216 -1.03 0.16 -13.37
C GLU A 216 -1.01 -0.05 -11.85
N ILE A 217 -0.92 -1.31 -11.46
CA ILE A 217 -0.77 -1.78 -10.08
C ILE A 217 0.45 -0.87 -9.55
N ARG A 218 0.47 -0.28 -8.32
CA ARG A 218 1.66 0.43 -7.69
C ARG A 218 1.81 0.29 -6.16
N LEU A 219 3.00 0.03 -5.59
CA LEU A 219 3.17 -0.12 -4.13
C LEU A 219 2.70 1.10 -3.31
N SER A 220 2.14 0.86 -2.12
CA SER A 220 1.88 1.95 -1.15
C SER A 220 3.21 2.52 -0.64
N PRO A 221 3.28 3.79 -0.23
CA PRO A 221 4.46 4.35 0.44
C PRO A 221 4.95 3.51 1.63
N PHE A 222 4.06 2.98 2.48
CA PHE A 222 4.43 2.01 3.52
C PHE A 222 5.14 0.78 2.94
N ALA A 223 4.54 0.11 1.96
CA ALA A 223 5.14 -1.06 1.30
C ALA A 223 6.48 -0.72 0.63
N LYS A 224 6.58 0.45 0.00
CA LYS A 224 7.80 0.94 -0.61
C LYS A 224 8.89 1.14 0.43
N LYS A 225 8.55 1.69 1.61
CA LYS A 225 9.47 1.83 2.74
C LYS A 225 9.91 0.46 3.28
N ALA A 226 8.98 -0.49 3.44
CA ALA A 226 9.31 -1.85 3.85
C ALA A 226 10.28 -2.54 2.87
N VAL A 227 10.03 -2.41 1.56
CA VAL A 227 10.94 -2.90 0.52
C VAL A 227 12.30 -2.19 0.60
N ALA A 228 12.33 -0.88 0.83
CA ALA A 228 13.58 -0.13 0.96
C ALA A 228 14.41 -0.60 2.18
N GLU A 229 13.79 -0.77 3.35
CA GLU A 229 14.48 -1.30 4.54
C GLU A 229 14.97 -2.74 4.32
N PHE A 230 14.16 -3.58 3.66
CA PHE A 230 14.61 -4.90 3.23
C PHE A 230 15.83 -4.80 2.30
N GLN A 231 15.79 -3.97 1.26
CA GLN A 231 16.91 -3.77 0.34
C GLN A 231 18.18 -3.34 1.08
N LYS A 232 18.07 -2.36 1.98
CA LYS A 232 19.16 -1.89 2.83
C LYS A 232 19.75 -3.03 3.66
N SER A 233 18.90 -3.84 4.31
CA SER A 233 19.34 -5.01 5.11
C SER A 233 20.07 -6.08 4.28
N ARG A 234 19.83 -6.14 2.97
CA ARG A 234 20.45 -7.10 2.04
C ARG A 234 21.61 -6.50 1.22
N GLY A 235 21.97 -5.25 1.47
CA GLY A 235 23.03 -4.54 0.73
C GLY A 235 22.67 -4.23 -0.73
N LEU A 236 21.39 -3.98 -1.00
CA LEU A 236 20.88 -3.59 -2.32
C LEU A 236 20.66 -2.06 -2.40
N PRO A 237 20.53 -1.49 -3.61
CA PRO A 237 20.04 -0.11 -3.78
C PRO A 237 18.72 0.08 -3.00
N THR A 238 18.68 1.11 -2.15
CA THR A 238 17.57 1.39 -1.23
C THR A 238 16.55 2.34 -1.90
N ASP A 239 15.91 1.88 -2.96
CA ASP A 239 14.99 2.69 -3.79
C ASP A 239 13.50 2.32 -3.58
N GLY A 240 13.23 1.24 -2.86
CA GLY A 240 11.90 0.68 -2.67
C GLY A 240 11.30 0.09 -3.94
N ILE A 241 12.10 -0.11 -4.99
CA ILE A 241 11.67 -0.69 -6.27
C ILE A 241 11.89 -2.21 -6.23
N VAL A 242 10.81 -2.95 -6.48
CA VAL A 242 10.85 -4.40 -6.57
C VAL A 242 11.38 -4.80 -7.96
N GLY A 243 12.70 -4.81 -8.10
CA GLY A 243 13.41 -5.31 -9.28
C GLY A 243 13.97 -6.72 -9.10
N TRP A 244 14.56 -7.26 -10.17
CA TRP A 244 15.17 -8.60 -10.19
C TRP A 244 16.23 -8.82 -9.09
N GLN A 245 16.99 -7.78 -8.74
CA GLN A 245 17.96 -7.84 -7.64
C GLN A 245 17.26 -8.01 -6.28
N THR A 246 16.19 -7.24 -6.05
CA THR A 246 15.33 -7.35 -4.85
C THR A 246 14.71 -8.75 -4.76
N MET A 247 14.08 -9.21 -5.84
CA MET A 247 13.46 -10.54 -5.91
C MET A 247 14.48 -11.67 -5.72
N GLY A 248 15.70 -11.50 -6.23
CA GLY A 248 16.78 -12.46 -6.06
C GLY A 248 17.30 -12.61 -4.63
N ARG A 249 16.98 -11.68 -3.72
CA ARG A 249 17.34 -11.76 -2.30
C ARG A 249 16.20 -12.27 -1.41
N LEU A 250 15.04 -12.56 -1.98
CA LEU A 250 13.95 -13.25 -1.29
C LEU A 250 14.24 -14.77 -1.20
N PRO A 251 13.59 -15.50 -0.28
CA PRO A 251 13.68 -16.96 -0.21
C PRO A 251 13.36 -17.62 -1.55
N GLY A 252 14.16 -18.60 -1.97
CA GLY A 252 14.02 -19.25 -3.28
C GLY A 252 14.43 -18.40 -4.48
N GLY A 253 14.82 -17.13 -4.30
CA GLY A 253 15.20 -16.25 -5.42
C GLY A 253 16.67 -16.39 -5.85
N ALA A 254 17.57 -16.68 -4.91
CA ALA A 254 19.00 -16.82 -5.17
C ALA A 254 19.27 -18.14 -5.92
N GLY A 255 19.51 -18.06 -7.22
CA GLY A 255 19.73 -19.24 -8.08
C GLY A 255 18.51 -19.72 -8.85
N TYR A 256 17.33 -19.11 -8.63
CA TYR A 256 16.17 -19.41 -9.46
C TYR A 256 16.41 -19.01 -10.91
N THR A 257 16.31 -20.00 -11.78
CA THR A 257 16.42 -19.87 -13.23
C THR A 257 15.03 -20.04 -13.81
N LEU A 258 14.61 -19.11 -14.67
CA LEU A 258 13.31 -19.21 -15.32
C LEU A 258 13.24 -20.48 -16.18
N PRO A 259 12.10 -21.17 -16.23
CA PRO A 259 11.87 -22.23 -17.21
C PRO A 259 12.04 -21.70 -18.63
N ASP A 260 12.63 -22.50 -19.53
CA ASP A 260 12.88 -22.10 -20.93
C ASP A 260 11.61 -21.62 -21.64
N VAL A 261 10.47 -22.24 -21.34
CA VAL A 261 9.18 -21.86 -21.93
C VAL A 261 8.75 -20.44 -21.51
N ALA A 262 9.11 -20.00 -20.30
CA ALA A 262 8.79 -18.66 -19.79
C ALA A 262 9.65 -17.55 -20.43
N VAL A 263 10.71 -17.90 -21.16
CA VAL A 263 11.54 -16.93 -21.91
C VAL A 263 11.19 -16.86 -23.40
N VAL A 264 10.39 -17.80 -23.92
CA VAL A 264 9.90 -17.76 -25.31
C VAL A 264 8.83 -16.67 -25.45
N PRO A 265 8.98 -15.70 -26.38
CA PRO A 265 7.97 -14.69 -26.63
C PRO A 265 6.61 -15.28 -26.96
N PHE A 266 5.56 -14.77 -26.32
CA PHE A 266 4.17 -15.21 -26.53
C PHE A 266 3.71 -15.15 -27.98
N GLU A 267 4.22 -14.19 -28.76
CA GLU A 267 3.90 -14.04 -30.18
C GLU A 267 4.22 -15.29 -31.00
N ASN A 268 5.13 -16.14 -30.51
CA ASN A 268 5.54 -17.38 -31.16
C ASN A 268 4.73 -18.60 -30.73
N LEU A 269 3.86 -18.47 -29.71
CA LEU A 269 3.15 -19.57 -29.05
C LEU A 269 1.63 -19.47 -29.16
N VAL A 270 1.10 -18.29 -29.49
CA VAL A 270 -0.32 -18.11 -29.79
C VAL A 270 -0.54 -18.39 -31.26
N VAL A 271 -1.14 -19.55 -31.58
CA VAL A 271 -1.57 -19.87 -32.94
C VAL A 271 -2.54 -18.77 -33.39
N LYS A 272 -2.16 -17.97 -34.38
CA LYS A 272 -3.08 -17.00 -34.98
C LYS A 272 -4.28 -17.78 -35.52
N PRO A 273 -5.53 -17.36 -35.23
CA PRO A 273 -6.68 -17.98 -35.88
C PRO A 273 -6.48 -17.83 -37.39
N ASN A 274 -6.54 -18.95 -38.13
CA ASN A 274 -6.49 -18.94 -39.58
C ASN A 274 -7.63 -18.04 -40.08
N THR A 275 -7.28 -16.90 -40.65
CA THR A 275 -8.20 -16.02 -41.41
C THR A 275 -8.59 -16.67 -42.71
#